data_AF-K0SNF8-F1
#
_entry.id   AF-K0SNF8-F1
#
_cell.length_a   1.000
_cell.length_b   1.000
_cell.length_c   1.000
_cell.angle_alpha   90.00
_cell.angle_beta   90.00
_cell.angle_gamma   90.00
#
_symmetry.space_group_name_H-M   'P 1'
#
loop_
_entity.id
_entity.type
_entity.pdbx_description
1 polymer ?
#
loop_
_entity_poly.entity_id
_entity_poly.type
_entity_poly.pdbx_seq_one_letter_code
_entity_poly.pdbx_strand_id
1 'polypeptide(L)'
;MTRYVLRFYGFLQSLEGYRSGSWAGGQWNDGRIAKLAKYAMAGSMLAYYPLEHIAYAGWKCPELVRVDANKFSAISCVFWTTYIAGDFAVSFLKWKELGKKAREMRDDLMRAKRTDDKQAVIDILEKENELRGKLRHVKLQMLRCMLFILPSINWSLPNWATDPLLDELHLNGLMLGEAYVSVYQSLRSMLG
;
A
#
# COMPACT_ATOMS: atom_id res chain seq x y z
N MET A 1 -5.34 22.68 -4.71
CA MET A 1 -4.59 22.79 -5.99
C MET A 1 -3.49 21.72 -6.07
N THR A 2 -2.47 21.71 -5.21
CA THR A 2 -1.34 20.74 -5.24
C THR A 2 -1.76 19.27 -5.16
N ARG A 3 -2.80 18.95 -4.36
CA ARG A 3 -3.35 17.58 -4.21
C ARG A 3 -3.83 16.97 -5.54
N TYR A 4 -4.37 17.77 -6.48
CA TYR A 4 -4.94 17.26 -7.74
C TYR A 4 -3.89 17.16 -8.86
N VAL A 5 -2.89 18.05 -8.87
CA VAL A 5 -1.73 17.92 -9.76
C VAL A 5 -0.99 16.60 -9.47
N LEU A 6 -0.78 16.27 -8.18
CA LEU A 6 -0.20 14.99 -7.77
C LEU A 6 -1.05 13.77 -8.19
N ARG A 7 -2.37 13.91 -8.26
CA ARG A 7 -3.30 12.85 -8.69
C ARG A 7 -3.32 12.64 -10.20
N PHE A 8 -3.11 13.68 -10.99
CA PHE A 8 -2.91 13.55 -12.44
C PHE A 8 -1.65 12.73 -12.75
N TYR A 9 -0.54 13.00 -12.04
CA TYR A 9 0.66 12.16 -12.12
C TYR A 9 0.43 10.74 -11.60
N GLY A 10 -0.43 10.57 -10.60
CA GLY A 10 -0.85 9.27 -10.09
C GLY A 10 -1.47 8.36 -11.16
N PHE A 11 -2.24 8.91 -12.10
CA PHE A 11 -2.80 8.13 -13.22
C PHE A 11 -1.69 7.54 -14.11
N LEU A 12 -0.71 8.36 -14.49
CA LEU A 12 0.42 7.91 -15.33
C LEU A 12 1.28 6.87 -14.60
N GLN A 13 1.51 7.04 -13.30
CA GLN A 13 2.20 6.05 -12.47
C GLN A 13 1.43 4.73 -12.39
N SER A 14 0.10 4.80 -12.32
CA SER A 14 -0.77 3.61 -12.32
C SER A 14 -0.77 2.91 -13.67
N LEU A 15 -0.72 3.66 -14.77
CA LEU A 15 -0.60 3.10 -16.11
C LEU A 15 0.75 2.38 -16.30
N GLU A 16 1.83 2.99 -15.82
CA GLU A 16 3.15 2.36 -15.80
C GLU A 16 3.12 1.08 -14.96
N GLY A 17 2.62 1.14 -13.73
CA GLY A 17 2.46 -0.01 -12.84
C GLY A 17 1.58 -1.11 -13.40
N TYR A 18 0.50 -0.75 -14.12
CA TYR A 18 -0.36 -1.70 -14.81
C TYR A 18 0.33 -2.33 -16.02
N ARG A 19 1.21 -1.61 -16.72
CA ARG A 19 1.93 -2.14 -17.88
C ARG A 19 3.09 -3.06 -17.46
N SER A 20 3.91 -2.60 -16.52
CA SER A 20 5.16 -3.25 -16.14
C SER A 20 5.03 -4.19 -14.93
N GLY A 21 4.03 -3.99 -14.07
CA GLY A 21 3.96 -4.66 -12.77
C GLY A 21 4.95 -4.10 -11.75
N SER A 22 5.53 -2.91 -11.98
CA SER A 22 6.57 -2.28 -11.14
C SER A 22 6.16 -2.14 -9.67
N TRP A 23 4.85 -2.02 -9.40
CA TRP A 23 4.30 -1.87 -8.05
C TRP A 23 4.47 -3.13 -7.18
N ALA A 24 4.87 -4.27 -7.78
CA ALA A 24 5.29 -5.44 -7.02
C ALA A 24 6.51 -5.15 -6.12
N GLY A 25 7.36 -4.20 -6.48
CA GLY A 25 8.49 -3.72 -5.67
C GLY A 25 9.53 -4.82 -5.39
N GLY A 26 10.42 -5.06 -6.36
CA GLY A 26 11.47 -6.08 -6.29
C GLY A 26 11.09 -7.40 -6.97
N GLN A 27 12.03 -8.36 -6.97
CA GLN A 27 11.81 -9.71 -7.51
C GLN A 27 11.29 -10.64 -6.41
N TRP A 28 10.15 -11.28 -6.68
CA TRP A 28 9.47 -12.18 -5.76
C TRP A 28 9.23 -13.53 -6.42
N ASN A 29 9.35 -14.60 -5.63
CA ASN A 29 9.13 -15.96 -6.13
C ASN A 29 7.64 -16.25 -6.32
N ASP A 30 6.77 -15.66 -5.49
CA ASP A 30 5.33 -15.80 -5.62
C ASP A 30 4.77 -14.90 -6.73
N GLY A 31 4.46 -15.48 -7.90
CA GLY A 31 3.89 -14.77 -9.04
C GLY A 31 2.53 -14.10 -8.78
N ARG A 32 1.84 -14.43 -7.67
CA ARG A 32 0.61 -13.72 -7.26
C ARG A 32 0.90 -12.30 -6.81
N ILE A 33 2.08 -12.02 -6.26
CA ILE A 33 2.49 -10.66 -5.85
C ILE A 33 2.46 -9.73 -7.07
N ALA A 34 3.08 -10.14 -8.17
CA ALA A 34 3.10 -9.35 -9.40
C ALA A 34 1.70 -9.19 -10.00
N LYS A 35 0.89 -10.26 -10.02
CA LYS A 35 -0.49 -10.20 -10.54
C LYS A 35 -1.38 -9.26 -9.74
N LEU A 36 -1.33 -9.33 -8.41
CA LEU A 36 -2.12 -8.46 -7.53
C LEU A 36 -1.67 -7.00 -7.63
N ALA A 37 -0.36 -6.75 -7.62
CA ALA A 37 0.18 -5.41 -7.80
C ALA A 37 -0.24 -4.79 -9.14
N LYS A 38 -0.19 -5.58 -10.22
CA LYS A 38 -0.56 -5.14 -11.57
C LYS A 38 -2.07 -4.91 -11.70
N TYR A 39 -2.88 -5.91 -11.41
CA TYR A 39 -4.31 -5.88 -11.74
C TYR A 39 -5.17 -5.28 -10.63
N ALA A 40 -4.92 -5.61 -9.36
CA ALA A 40 -5.73 -5.11 -8.26
C ALA A 40 -5.27 -3.71 -7.83
N MET A 41 -3.97 -3.51 -7.58
CA MET A 41 -3.47 -2.21 -7.10
C MET A 41 -3.42 -1.18 -8.24
N ALA A 42 -2.58 -1.39 -9.25
CA ALA A 42 -2.44 -0.41 -10.34
C ALA A 42 -3.72 -0.29 -11.19
N GLY A 43 -4.39 -1.43 -11.46
CA GLY A 43 -5.65 -1.45 -12.22
C GLY A 43 -6.79 -0.70 -11.54
N SER A 44 -6.96 -0.80 -10.22
CA SER A 44 -7.99 -0.01 -9.52
C SER A 44 -7.66 1.49 -9.54
N MET A 45 -6.39 1.85 -9.44
CA MET A 45 -5.97 3.25 -9.49
C MET A 45 -6.22 3.92 -10.86
N LEU A 46 -6.19 3.14 -11.96
CA LEU A 46 -6.58 3.63 -13.29
C LEU A 46 -8.04 4.10 -13.36
N ALA A 47 -8.93 3.53 -12.57
CA ALA A 47 -10.32 3.96 -12.47
C ALA A 47 -10.51 5.04 -11.37
N TYR A 48 -9.80 4.91 -10.25
CA TYR A 48 -9.83 5.86 -9.13
C TYR A 48 -9.54 7.29 -9.59
N TYR A 49 -8.41 7.51 -10.27
CA TYR A 49 -7.97 8.87 -10.58
C TYR A 49 -8.97 9.61 -11.48
N PRO A 50 -9.43 9.10 -12.64
CA PRO A 50 -10.41 9.80 -13.46
C PRO A 50 -11.71 10.13 -12.72
N LEU A 51 -12.25 9.20 -11.93
CA LEU A 51 -13.47 9.42 -11.16
C LEU A 51 -13.31 10.53 -10.12
N GLU A 52 -12.14 10.59 -9.48
CA GLU A 52 -11.81 11.66 -8.54
C GLU A 52 -11.68 13.03 -9.22
N HIS A 53 -11.16 13.08 -10.46
CA HIS A 53 -11.14 14.32 -11.24
C HIS A 53 -12.55 14.77 -11.64
N ILE A 54 -13.44 13.84 -11.99
CA ILE A 54 -14.86 14.13 -12.28
C ILE A 54 -15.56 14.68 -11.04
N ALA A 55 -15.40 14.02 -9.88
CA ALA A 55 -15.97 14.49 -8.62
C ALA A 55 -15.48 15.89 -8.27
N TYR A 56 -14.16 16.13 -8.39
CA TYR A 56 -13.60 17.45 -8.14
C TYR A 56 -14.13 18.53 -9.09
N ALA A 57 -14.23 18.23 -10.39
CA ALA A 57 -14.77 19.15 -11.37
C ALA A 57 -16.25 19.45 -11.09
N GLY A 58 -17.05 18.46 -10.68
CA GLY A 58 -18.44 18.65 -10.28
C GLY A 58 -18.58 19.57 -9.05
N TRP A 59 -17.69 19.46 -8.06
CA TRP A 59 -17.70 20.35 -6.89
C TRP A 59 -17.21 21.78 -7.20
N LYS A 60 -16.25 21.95 -8.12
CA LYS A 60 -15.62 23.27 -8.39
C LYS A 60 -16.25 24.03 -9.55
N CYS A 61 -16.82 23.32 -10.52
CA CYS A 61 -17.41 23.89 -11.72
C CYS A 61 -18.78 23.26 -12.00
N PRO A 62 -19.76 23.37 -11.07
CA PRO A 62 -21.05 22.69 -11.20
C PRO A 62 -21.86 23.14 -12.44
N GLU A 63 -21.64 24.35 -12.94
CA GLU A 63 -22.29 24.84 -14.15
C GLU A 63 -21.83 24.13 -15.43
N LEU A 64 -20.55 23.72 -15.47
CA LEU A 64 -19.90 23.05 -16.60
C LEU A 64 -20.00 21.52 -16.49
N VAL A 65 -19.86 20.97 -15.29
CA VAL A 65 -19.86 19.53 -15.03
C VAL A 65 -21.03 19.19 -14.13
N ARG A 66 -22.20 18.97 -14.75
CA ARG A 66 -23.46 18.64 -14.08
C ARG A 66 -23.53 17.16 -13.72
N VAL A 67 -22.77 16.76 -12.71
CA VAL A 67 -22.73 15.39 -12.18
C VAL A 67 -22.96 15.39 -10.67
N ASP A 68 -23.41 14.26 -10.15
CA ASP A 68 -23.44 14.03 -8.70
C ASP A 68 -22.00 13.75 -8.20
N ALA A 69 -21.31 14.81 -7.81
CA ALA A 69 -19.93 14.76 -7.36
C ALA A 69 -19.73 13.84 -6.13
N ASN A 70 -20.71 13.78 -5.22
CA ASN A 70 -20.62 12.92 -4.04
C ASN A 70 -20.70 11.44 -4.42
N LYS A 71 -21.56 11.10 -5.38
CA LYS A 71 -21.65 9.75 -5.94
C LYS A 71 -20.36 9.33 -6.64
N PHE A 72 -19.80 10.20 -7.49
CA PHE A 72 -18.51 9.91 -8.16
C PHE A 72 -17.36 9.79 -7.17
N SER A 73 -17.34 10.61 -6.12
CA SER A 73 -16.37 10.50 -5.03
C SER A 73 -16.49 9.13 -4.34
N ALA A 74 -17.70 8.73 -3.94
CA ALA A 74 -17.94 7.44 -3.27
C ALA A 74 -17.50 6.25 -4.14
N ILE A 75 -17.85 6.26 -5.44
CA ILE A 75 -17.41 5.22 -6.38
C ILE A 75 -15.89 5.21 -6.51
N SER A 76 -15.24 6.38 -6.58
CA SER A 76 -13.77 6.45 -6.60
C SER A 76 -13.19 5.77 -5.36
N CYS A 77 -13.76 6.01 -4.18
CA CYS A 77 -13.31 5.41 -2.93
C CYS A 77 -13.41 3.87 -2.93
N VAL A 78 -14.36 3.27 -3.65
CA VAL A 78 -14.40 1.79 -3.83
C VAL A 78 -13.13 1.27 -4.51
N PHE A 79 -12.63 1.98 -5.52
CA PHE A 79 -11.36 1.63 -6.17
C PHE A 79 -10.16 1.86 -5.24
N TRP A 80 -10.20 2.90 -4.41
CA TRP A 80 -9.20 3.10 -3.37
C TRP A 80 -9.19 1.98 -2.32
N THR A 81 -10.36 1.53 -1.87
CA THR A 81 -10.49 0.36 -0.99
C THR A 81 -9.93 -0.90 -1.66
N THR A 82 -10.19 -1.09 -2.96
CA THR A 82 -9.63 -2.21 -3.73
C THR A 82 -8.10 -2.17 -3.74
N TYR A 83 -7.52 -0.99 -3.94
CA TYR A 83 -6.07 -0.80 -3.83
C TYR A 83 -5.54 -1.19 -2.44
N ILE A 84 -6.16 -0.72 -1.35
CA ILE A 84 -5.73 -1.03 0.02
C ILE A 84 -5.80 -2.55 0.28
N ALA A 85 -6.89 -3.20 -0.13
CA ALA A 85 -7.04 -4.64 0.01
C ALA A 85 -5.97 -5.40 -0.80
N GLY A 86 -5.68 -4.94 -2.01
CA GLY A 86 -4.61 -5.47 -2.86
C GLY A 86 -3.23 -5.31 -2.23
N ASP A 87 -2.93 -4.14 -1.67
CA ASP A 87 -1.65 -3.84 -1.03
C ASP A 87 -1.45 -4.65 0.26
N PHE A 88 -2.52 -4.83 1.05
CA PHE A 88 -2.49 -5.73 2.20
C PHE A 88 -2.21 -7.18 1.78
N ALA A 89 -2.90 -7.67 0.74
CA ALA A 89 -2.71 -9.04 0.25
C ALA A 89 -1.28 -9.25 -0.29
N VAL A 90 -0.76 -8.30 -1.08
CA VAL A 90 0.62 -8.32 -1.56
C VAL A 90 1.60 -8.31 -0.39
N SER A 91 1.41 -7.42 0.58
CA SER A 91 2.26 -7.32 1.76
C SER A 91 2.24 -8.60 2.60
N PHE A 92 1.08 -9.24 2.74
CA PHE A 92 0.95 -10.51 3.44
C PHE A 92 1.71 -11.65 2.72
N LEU A 93 1.65 -11.72 1.39
CA LEU A 93 2.42 -12.68 0.60
C LEU A 93 3.93 -12.44 0.72
N LYS A 94 4.36 -11.17 0.63
CA LYS A 94 5.76 -10.77 0.87
C LYS A 94 6.22 -11.19 2.26
N TRP A 95 5.40 -10.97 3.29
CA TRP A 95 5.71 -11.37 4.66
C TRP A 95 5.90 -12.89 4.79
N LYS A 96 5.05 -13.69 4.15
CA LYS A 96 5.20 -15.16 4.11
C LYS A 96 6.48 -15.60 3.44
N GLU A 97 6.81 -15.02 2.28
CA GLU A 97 8.04 -15.35 1.54
C GLU A 97 9.29 -14.97 2.34
N LEU A 98 9.33 -13.75 2.91
CA LEU A 98 10.43 -13.30 3.76
C LEU A 98 10.55 -14.14 5.04
N GLY A 99 9.43 -14.55 5.62
CA GLY A 99 9.41 -15.46 6.78
C GLY A 99 9.97 -16.84 6.47
N LYS A 100 9.80 -17.34 5.23
CA LYS A 100 10.45 -18.58 4.77
C LYS A 100 11.96 -18.39 4.65
N LYS A 101 12.39 -17.32 3.97
CA LYS A 101 13.81 -16.96 3.82
C LYS A 101 14.51 -16.79 5.18
N ALA A 102 13.82 -16.23 6.17
CA ALA A 102 14.33 -16.07 7.53
C ALA A 102 14.62 -17.40 8.23
N ARG A 103 13.77 -18.41 8.02
CA ARG A 103 13.96 -19.75 8.58
C ARG A 103 15.13 -20.45 7.89
N GLU A 104 15.20 -20.39 6.57
CA GLU A 104 16.30 -20.96 5.78
C GLU A 104 17.66 -20.38 6.21
N MET A 105 17.76 -19.05 6.33
CA MET A 105 19.00 -18.40 6.82
C MET A 105 19.39 -18.80 8.24
N ARG A 106 18.41 -19.05 9.13
CA ARG A 106 18.70 -19.53 10.49
C ARG A 106 19.32 -20.93 10.44
N ASP A 107 18.81 -21.81 9.57
CA ASP A 107 19.35 -23.15 9.40
C ASP A 107 20.76 -23.11 8.79
N ASP A 108 20.99 -22.21 7.82
CA ASP A 108 22.31 -21.96 7.23
C ASP A 108 23.32 -21.44 8.27
N LEU A 109 22.91 -20.51 9.12
CA LEU A 109 23.75 -19.98 10.20
C LEU A 109 24.17 -21.09 11.17
N MET A 110 23.23 -21.98 11.54
CA MET A 110 23.53 -23.12 12.41
C MET A 110 24.49 -24.11 11.75
N ARG A 111 24.41 -24.30 10.43
CA ARG A 111 25.36 -25.11 9.67
C ARG A 111 26.76 -24.47 9.64
N ALA A 112 26.85 -23.19 9.29
CA ALA A 112 28.12 -22.46 9.22
C ALA A 112 28.85 -22.43 10.58
N LYS A 113 28.11 -22.27 11.68
CA LYS A 113 28.67 -22.35 13.04
C LYS A 113 29.21 -23.74 13.40
N ARG A 114 28.59 -24.81 12.89
CA ARG A 114 29.06 -26.18 13.12
C ARG A 114 30.34 -26.49 12.34
N THR A 115 30.53 -25.86 11.19
CA THR A 115 31.72 -26.04 10.35
C THR A 115 32.84 -25.04 10.65
N ASP A 116 32.68 -24.18 11.68
CA ASP A 116 33.57 -23.07 12.03
C ASP A 116 33.92 -22.14 10.84
N ASP A 117 32.96 -21.98 9.91
CA ASP A 117 33.11 -21.10 8.76
C ASP A 117 32.78 -19.66 9.16
N LYS A 118 33.80 -18.94 9.63
CA LYS A 118 33.66 -17.57 10.13
C LYS A 118 33.21 -16.58 9.07
N GLN A 119 33.62 -16.77 7.81
CA GLN A 119 33.23 -15.86 6.72
C GLN A 119 31.75 -16.06 6.38
N ALA A 120 31.30 -17.31 6.25
CA ALA A 120 29.89 -17.60 6.02
C ALA A 120 28.99 -17.06 7.16
N VAL A 121 29.45 -17.11 8.42
CA VAL A 121 28.72 -16.52 9.55
C VAL A 121 28.57 -15.00 9.38
N ILE A 122 29.61 -14.26 9.01
CA ILE A 122 29.55 -12.81 8.80
C ILE A 122 28.57 -12.48 7.67
N ASP A 123 28.70 -13.15 6.52
CA ASP A 123 27.84 -12.92 5.36
C ASP A 123 26.36 -13.19 5.65
N ILE A 124 26.07 -14.21 6.46
CA ILE A 124 24.69 -14.55 6.86
C ILE A 124 24.13 -13.48 7.82
N LEU A 125 24.95 -12.96 8.74
CA LEU A 125 24.52 -11.90 9.67
C LEU A 125 24.19 -10.58 8.93
N GLU A 126 24.96 -10.23 7.90
CA GLU A 126 24.64 -9.08 7.06
C GLU A 126 23.31 -9.26 6.32
N LYS A 127 23.10 -10.43 5.70
CA LYS A 127 21.82 -10.77 5.03
C LYS A 127 20.65 -10.80 6.01
N GLU A 128 20.87 -11.23 7.25
CA GLU A 128 19.84 -11.23 8.30
C GLU A 128 19.39 -9.81 8.64
N ASN A 129 20.33 -8.86 8.73
CA ASN A 129 20.01 -7.46 8.98
C ASN A 129 19.19 -6.85 7.84
N GLU A 130 19.57 -7.09 6.57
CA GLU A 130 18.81 -6.64 5.41
C GLU A 130 17.38 -7.23 5.40
N LEU A 131 17.27 -8.54 5.67
CA LEU A 131 15.98 -9.22 5.75
C LEU A 131 15.10 -8.64 6.87
N ARG A 132 15.69 -8.33 8.03
CA ARG A 132 14.98 -7.74 9.17
C ARG A 132 14.41 -6.36 8.80
N GLY A 133 15.15 -5.57 8.03
CA GLY A 133 14.67 -4.32 7.44
C GLY A 133 13.44 -4.53 6.55
N LYS A 134 13.53 -5.46 5.59
CA LYS A 134 12.42 -5.81 4.68
C LYS A 134 11.18 -6.31 5.43
N LEU A 135 11.35 -7.20 6.42
CA LEU A 135 10.27 -7.70 7.26
C LEU A 135 9.58 -6.60 8.05
N ARG A 136 10.35 -5.67 8.62
CA ARG A 136 9.80 -4.51 9.33
C ARG A 136 8.98 -3.64 8.38
N HIS A 137 9.53 -3.33 7.21
CA HIS A 137 8.84 -2.51 6.22
C HIS A 137 7.49 -3.13 5.81
N VAL A 138 7.46 -4.43 5.50
CA VAL A 138 6.23 -5.13 5.13
C VAL A 138 5.20 -5.15 6.27
N LYS A 139 5.63 -5.35 7.52
CA LYS A 139 4.73 -5.30 8.69
C LYS A 139 4.10 -3.92 8.88
N LEU A 140 4.90 -2.86 8.71
CA LEU A 140 4.41 -1.49 8.78
C LEU A 140 3.41 -1.21 7.66
N GLN A 141 3.69 -1.69 6.44
CA GLN A 141 2.76 -1.55 5.31
C GLN A 141 1.41 -2.24 5.58
N MET A 142 1.44 -3.47 6.13
CA MET A 142 0.21 -4.16 6.53
C MET A 142 -0.57 -3.38 7.60
N LEU A 143 0.12 -2.80 8.59
CA LEU A 143 -0.50 -1.99 9.63
C LEU A 143 -1.17 -0.75 9.04
N ARG A 144 -0.52 -0.05 8.11
CA ARG A 144 -1.10 1.09 7.40
C ARG A 144 -2.36 0.70 6.65
N CYS A 145 -2.34 -0.43 5.94
CA CYS A 145 -3.52 -0.93 5.25
C CYS A 145 -4.68 -1.21 6.23
N MET A 146 -4.40 -1.80 7.39
CA MET A 146 -5.40 -2.05 8.43
C MET A 146 -5.98 -0.75 9.01
N LEU A 147 -5.17 0.28 9.19
CA LEU A 147 -5.61 1.60 9.65
C LEU A 147 -6.46 2.32 8.59
N PHE A 148 -6.19 2.07 7.31
CA PHE A 148 -6.90 2.69 6.19
C PHE A 148 -8.18 1.98 5.74
N ILE A 149 -8.35 0.68 6.04
CA ILE A 149 -9.44 -0.09 5.45
C ILE A 149 -10.82 0.47 5.87
N LEU A 150 -11.03 0.74 7.16
CA LEU A 150 -12.31 1.28 7.65
C LEU A 150 -12.58 2.71 7.16
N PRO A 151 -11.61 3.67 7.20
CA PRO A 151 -11.76 4.97 6.55
C PRO A 151 -12.13 4.87 5.07
N SER A 152 -11.48 3.96 4.33
CA SER A 152 -11.75 3.78 2.90
C SER A 152 -13.15 3.26 2.62
N ILE A 153 -13.65 2.33 3.44
CA ILE A 153 -15.02 1.82 3.35
C ILE A 153 -16.00 2.94 3.70
N ASN A 154 -15.76 3.68 4.78
CA ASN A 154 -16.59 4.82 5.19
C ASN A 154 -16.80 5.81 4.03
N TRP A 155 -15.74 6.20 3.33
CA TRP A 155 -15.83 7.12 2.19
C TRP A 155 -16.39 6.50 0.90
N SER A 156 -16.49 5.17 0.83
CA SER A 156 -17.06 4.46 -0.31
C SER A 156 -18.59 4.40 -0.28
N LEU A 157 -19.21 4.74 0.85
CA LEU A 157 -20.66 4.72 1.00
C LEU A 157 -21.29 5.97 0.40
N PRO A 158 -22.42 5.89 -0.33
CA PRO A 158 -23.01 7.06 -1.00
C PRO A 158 -23.49 8.16 -0.04
N ASN A 159 -23.79 7.80 1.21
CA ASN A 159 -24.22 8.69 2.28
C ASN A 159 -23.07 9.12 3.20
N TRP A 160 -21.80 8.88 2.86
CA TRP A 160 -20.65 9.17 3.72
C TRP A 160 -20.58 10.62 4.24
N ALA A 161 -21.18 11.56 3.52
CA ALA A 161 -21.21 12.97 3.90
C ALA A 161 -22.37 13.35 4.84
N THR A 162 -23.44 12.56 4.87
CA THR A 162 -24.68 12.86 5.61
C THR A 162 -24.94 11.90 6.77
N ASP A 163 -24.48 10.67 6.64
CA ASP A 163 -24.64 9.59 7.62
C ASP A 163 -23.43 8.65 7.50
N PRO A 164 -22.25 9.08 8.01
CA PRO A 164 -21.02 8.32 7.90
C PRO A 164 -21.05 7.07 8.78
N LEU A 165 -20.40 5.99 8.32
CA LEU A 165 -20.20 4.76 9.08
C LEU A 165 -19.32 4.98 10.33
N LEU A 166 -18.34 5.88 10.23
CA LEU A 166 -17.44 6.26 11.30
C LEU A 166 -17.71 7.70 11.71
N ASP A 167 -17.83 7.96 13.01
CA ASP A 167 -17.81 9.33 13.51
C ASP A 167 -16.45 10.00 13.27
N GLU A 168 -16.40 11.31 13.45
CA GLU A 168 -15.18 12.08 13.22
C GLU A 168 -14.02 11.66 14.13
N LEU A 169 -14.32 11.24 15.37
CA LEU A 169 -13.29 10.86 16.34
C LEU A 169 -12.56 9.60 15.90
N HIS A 170 -13.30 8.55 15.54
CA HIS A 170 -12.73 7.28 15.09
C HIS A 170 -12.05 7.43 13.73
N LEU A 171 -12.67 8.17 12.80
CA LEU A 171 -12.08 8.43 11.50
C LEU A 171 -10.74 9.18 11.62
N ASN A 172 -10.71 10.27 12.38
CA ASN A 172 -9.48 11.06 12.58
C ASN A 172 -8.44 10.28 13.40
N GLY A 173 -8.85 9.49 14.38
CA GLY A 173 -7.95 8.63 15.16
C GLY A 173 -7.23 7.60 14.30
N LEU A 174 -7.95 6.91 13.42
CA LEU A 174 -7.37 5.94 12.46
C LEU A 174 -6.42 6.63 11.48
N MET A 175 -6.82 7.78 10.95
CA MET A 175 -5.99 8.57 10.03
C MET A 175 -4.72 9.10 10.69
N LEU A 176 -4.80 9.54 11.94
CA LEU A 176 -3.65 9.98 12.71
C LEU A 176 -2.69 8.82 12.97
N GLY A 177 -3.22 7.67 13.40
CA GLY A 177 -2.44 6.45 13.58
C GLY A 177 -1.70 6.06 12.30
N GLU A 178 -2.37 6.11 11.15
CA GLU A 178 -1.76 5.81 9.86
C GLU A 178 -0.64 6.80 9.52
N ALA A 179 -0.86 8.09 9.73
CA ALA A 179 0.13 9.12 9.49
C ALA A 179 1.40 8.90 10.34
N TYR A 180 1.26 8.55 11.62
CA TYR A 180 2.39 8.20 12.47
C TYR A 180 3.16 6.98 11.96
N VAL A 181 2.46 5.93 11.54
CA VAL A 181 3.09 4.72 10.97
C VAL A 181 3.81 5.06 9.67
N SER A 182 3.22 5.90 8.81
CA SER A 182 3.83 6.41 7.57
C SER A 182 5.14 7.17 7.81
N VAL A 183 5.13 8.10 8.78
CA VAL A 183 6.33 8.86 9.15
C VAL A 183 7.39 7.92 9.71
N TYR A 184 7.01 7.01 10.61
CA TYR A 184 7.94 6.04 11.18
C TYR A 184 8.56 5.12 10.11
N GLN A 185 7.74 4.60 9.19
CA GLN A 185 8.20 3.76 8.08
C GLN A 185 9.20 4.53 7.20
N SER A 186 8.91 5.79 6.88
CA SER A 186 9.78 6.64 6.06
C SER A 186 11.11 6.93 6.74
N LEU A 187 11.09 7.30 8.03
CA LEU A 187 12.30 7.53 8.82
C LEU A 187 13.17 6.28 8.91
N ARG A 188 12.56 5.10 9.09
CA ARG A 188 13.30 3.83 9.12
C ARG A 188 13.87 3.43 7.77
N SER A 189 13.23 3.82 6.67
CA SER A 189 13.77 3.60 5.33
C SER A 189 14.93 4.54 4.98
N MET A 190 15.02 5.72 5.60
CA MET A 190 16.15 6.65 5.43
C MET A 190 17.36 6.33 6.31
N LEU A 191 17.13 5.73 7.48
CA LEU A 191 18.17 5.30 8.41
C LEU A 191 18.64 3.85 8.16
N GLY A 192 18.13 3.23 7.10
CA GLY A 192 18.42 1.85 6.70
C GLY A 192 19.56 1.79 5.70
#